data_AF-A0A378WCU3-F1
#
_entry.id   AF-A0A378WCU3-F1
#
_cell.length_a   1.000
_cell.length_b   1.000
_cell.length_c   1.000
_cell.angle_alpha   90.00
_cell.angle_beta   90.00
_cell.angle_gamma   90.00
#
_symmetry.space_group_name_H-M   'P 1'
#
loop_
_entity.id
_entity.type
_entity.pdbx_description
1 polymer ?
#
loop_
_entity_poly.entity_id
_entity_poly.type
_entity_poly.pdbx_seq_one_letter_code
_entity_poly.pdbx_strand_id
1 'polypeptide(L)'
;MVDLVYRGYGPQSTAGSRLVMVEDHTGFIAPLPHHALHGEDGFSWGYGGSGPADLARSLIIHALGSSALCTTCHGTAMVLHAGAMADQPEPTPCTRCHRGYTVSMDLYQLFKADVIARLPMTGWTLSHDEVMRWLSQHASRLSTFDDLTA
;
A
#
# COMPACT_ATOMS: atom_id res chain seq x y z
N MET A 1 10.89 16.70 6.79
CA MET A 1 9.49 16.41 7.14
C MET A 1 8.71 16.52 5.85
N VAL A 2 8.05 15.45 5.43
CA VAL A 2 7.32 15.41 4.17
C VAL A 2 5.90 15.86 4.50
N ASP A 3 5.55 17.08 4.12
CA ASP A 3 4.21 17.63 4.37
C ASP A 3 3.24 17.14 3.30
N LEU A 4 2.92 15.85 3.37
CA LEU A 4 1.95 15.17 2.50
C LEU A 4 0.71 14.77 3.27
N VAL A 5 -0.44 15.00 2.65
CA VAL A 5 -1.76 14.69 3.19
C VAL A 5 -2.53 13.81 2.21
N TYR A 6 -3.09 12.73 2.71
CA TYR A 6 -4.02 11.87 2.00
C TYR A 6 -5.45 12.32 2.29
N ARG A 7 -6.26 12.54 1.25
CA ARG A 7 -7.68 12.86 1.38
C ARG A 7 -8.53 11.84 0.65
N GLY A 8 -9.41 11.19 1.40
CA GLY A 8 -10.44 10.32 0.85
C GLY A 8 -11.73 11.09 0.61
N TYR A 9 -12.24 11.01 -0.61
CA TYR A 9 -13.51 11.59 -1.02
C TYR A 9 -14.53 10.45 -1.14
N GLY A 10 -15.50 10.42 -0.21
CA GLY A 10 -16.62 9.49 -0.27
C GLY A 10 -17.53 9.81 -1.45
N PRO A 11 -18.32 8.83 -1.92
CA PRO A 11 -19.12 9.03 -3.10
C PRO A 11 -20.32 9.93 -2.78
N GLN A 12 -20.59 10.93 -3.62
CA GLN A 12 -21.74 11.84 -3.45
C GLN A 12 -23.09 11.16 -3.76
N SER A 13 -23.06 9.97 -4.37
CA SER A 13 -24.21 9.10 -4.62
C SER A 13 -23.80 7.64 -4.41
N THR A 14 -24.77 6.73 -4.26
CA THR A 14 -24.50 5.29 -4.08
C THR A 14 -23.77 4.62 -5.26
N ALA A 15 -23.72 5.27 -6.42
CA ALA A 15 -23.03 4.80 -7.63
C ALA A 15 -21.67 5.49 -7.87
N GLY A 16 -21.26 6.44 -7.02
CA GLY A 16 -20.01 7.18 -7.18
C GLY A 16 -18.77 6.34 -6.81
N SER A 17 -17.66 6.59 -7.49
CA SER A 17 -16.36 6.04 -7.13
C SER A 17 -15.76 6.78 -5.93
N ARG A 18 -15.00 6.02 -5.14
CA ARG A 18 -14.22 6.55 -4.01
C ARG A 18 -12.83 6.94 -4.49
N LEU A 19 -12.46 8.19 -4.26
CA LEU A 19 -11.18 8.74 -4.70
C LEU A 19 -10.28 9.03 -3.49
N VAL A 20 -8.99 8.84 -3.67
CA VAL A 20 -7.98 9.24 -2.68
C VAL A 20 -6.94 10.10 -3.38
N MET A 21 -6.78 11.33 -2.90
CA MET A 21 -5.81 12.29 -3.42
C MET A 21 -4.66 12.45 -2.42
N VAL A 22 -3.47 12.69 -2.95
CA VAL A 22 -2.28 13.08 -2.21
C VAL A 22 -2.05 14.56 -2.49
N GLU A 23 -1.92 15.34 -1.43
CA GLU A 23 -1.72 16.78 -1.48
C GLU A 23 -0.43 17.15 -0.74
N ASP A 24 0.33 18.12 -1.25
CA ASP A 24 1.46 18.71 -0.52
C ASP A 24 1.26 20.21 -0.24
N HIS A 25 2.10 20.76 0.63
CA HIS A 25 2.07 22.19 1.00
C HIS A 25 2.35 23.17 -0.14
N THR A 26 2.89 22.71 -1.27
CA THR A 26 3.17 23.53 -2.46
C THR A 26 1.96 23.64 -3.38
N GLY A 27 0.90 22.88 -3.11
CA GLY A 27 -0.30 22.78 -3.94
C GLY A 27 -0.21 21.68 -4.98
N PHE A 28 0.75 20.74 -4.89
CA PHE A 28 0.71 19.52 -5.67
C PHE A 28 -0.49 18.68 -5.25
N ILE A 29 -1.24 18.19 -6.24
CA ILE A 29 -2.39 17.31 -6.03
C ILE A 29 -2.35 16.20 -7.08
N ALA A 30 -2.35 14.94 -6.64
CA ALA A 30 -2.36 13.79 -7.52
C ALA A 30 -3.19 12.63 -6.93
N PRO A 31 -3.75 11.72 -7.75
CA PRO A 31 -4.38 10.53 -7.20
C PRO A 31 -3.33 9.65 -6.51
N LEU A 32 -3.72 9.03 -5.38
CA LEU A 32 -2.91 7.99 -4.75
C LEU A 32 -2.74 6.81 -5.72
N PRO A 33 -1.50 6.39 -6.06
CA PRO A 33 -1.29 5.22 -6.90
C PRO A 33 -1.97 3.98 -6.31
N HIS A 34 -2.86 3.36 -7.08
CA HIS A 34 -3.59 2.17 -6.65
C HIS A 34 -2.75 0.92 -6.88
N HIS A 35 -2.28 0.31 -5.80
CA HIS A 35 -1.51 -0.94 -5.84
C HIS A 35 -2.40 -2.14 -5.51
N ALA A 36 -3.34 -2.45 -6.42
CA ALA A 36 -4.35 -3.49 -6.27
C ALA A 36 -3.77 -4.89 -6.01
N LEU A 37 -4.35 -5.61 -5.05
CA LEU A 37 -4.06 -7.00 -4.73
C LEU A 37 -5.33 -7.79 -4.37
N HIS A 38 -6.38 -7.11 -3.88
CA HIS A 38 -7.62 -7.73 -3.37
C HIS A 38 -8.86 -7.42 -4.22
N GLY A 39 -8.75 -6.62 -5.29
CA GLY A 39 -9.79 -6.43 -6.30
C GLY A 39 -9.53 -5.24 -7.24
N GLU A 40 -10.30 -5.11 -8.32
CA GLU A 40 -10.15 -4.02 -9.29
C GLU A 40 -11.09 -2.83 -9.03
N ASP A 41 -12.03 -2.95 -8.09
CA ASP A 41 -13.14 -2.01 -7.86
C ASP A 41 -12.75 -0.66 -7.22
N GLY A 42 -11.45 -0.34 -7.20
CA GLY A 42 -10.91 0.89 -6.64
C GLY A 42 -10.82 0.90 -5.11
N PHE A 43 -10.71 2.10 -4.52
CA PHE A 43 -10.53 2.24 -3.08
C PHE A 43 -11.83 2.11 -2.29
N SER A 44 -11.73 1.56 -1.07
CA SER A 44 -12.83 1.50 -0.12
C SER A 44 -12.32 1.64 1.32
N TRP A 45 -13.20 2.07 2.23
CA TRP A 45 -12.89 2.33 3.64
C TRP A 45 -14.16 2.40 4.50
N GLY A 46 -13.99 2.47 5.82
CA GLY A 46 -15.09 2.66 6.77
C GLY A 46 -15.87 1.38 7.12
N TYR A 47 -15.34 0.20 6.80
CA TYR A 47 -15.90 -1.10 7.20
C TYR A 47 -14.82 -2.19 7.25
N GLY A 48 -15.10 -3.32 7.90
CA GLY A 48 -14.14 -4.39 8.17
C GLY A 48 -13.96 -5.46 7.07
N GLY A 49 -14.48 -5.26 5.86
CA GLY A 49 -14.44 -6.26 4.78
C GLY A 49 -13.07 -6.44 4.11
N SER A 50 -13.04 -7.14 2.97
CA SER A 50 -11.83 -7.31 2.15
C SER A 50 -11.46 -6.06 1.37
N GLY A 51 -12.44 -5.35 0.83
CA GLY A 51 -12.24 -4.18 -0.04
C GLY A 51 -11.23 -3.14 0.47
N PRO A 52 -11.25 -2.75 1.76
CA PRO A 52 -10.34 -1.70 2.25
C PRO A 52 -8.86 -2.09 2.31
N ALA A 53 -8.51 -3.36 2.05
CA ALA A 53 -7.14 -3.85 2.09
C ALA A 53 -6.24 -3.17 1.05
N ASP A 54 -6.76 -2.89 -0.16
CA ASP A 54 -5.96 -2.25 -1.21
C ASP A 54 -5.67 -0.77 -0.93
N LEU A 55 -6.57 -0.08 -0.24
CA LEU A 55 -6.29 1.27 0.27
C LEU A 55 -5.20 1.22 1.35
N ALA A 56 -5.30 0.28 2.30
CA ALA A 56 -4.29 0.11 3.35
C ALA A 56 -2.90 -0.13 2.74
N ARG A 57 -2.82 -1.07 1.80
CA ARG A 57 -1.59 -1.42 1.09
C ARG A 57 -1.02 -0.23 0.31
N SER A 58 -1.87 0.49 -0.42
CA SER A 58 -1.44 1.61 -1.26
C SER A 58 -0.91 2.79 -0.44
N LEU A 59 -1.55 3.10 0.69
CA LEU A 59 -1.08 4.14 1.62
C LEU A 59 0.29 3.79 2.23
N ILE A 60 0.48 2.55 2.66
CA ILE A 60 1.76 2.10 3.24
C ILE A 60 2.87 2.15 2.19
N ILE A 61 2.62 1.62 0.99
CA ILE A 61 3.60 1.66 -0.12
C ILE A 61 3.99 3.10 -0.44
N HIS A 62 2.99 3.99 -0.59
CA HIS A 62 3.25 5.39 -0.91
C HIS A 62 4.01 6.10 0.21
N ALA A 63 3.65 5.86 1.48
CA ALA A 63 4.32 6.49 2.62
C ALA A 63 5.79 6.05 2.77
N LEU A 64 6.09 4.78 2.53
CA LEU A 64 7.44 4.22 2.58
C LEU A 64 8.31 4.59 1.36
N GLY A 65 7.68 4.94 0.23
CA GLY A 65 8.35 5.27 -1.02
C GLY A 65 9.26 4.13 -1.50
N SER A 66 10.49 4.46 -1.87
CA SER A 66 11.47 3.48 -2.35
C SER A 66 11.78 2.36 -1.34
N SER A 67 11.55 2.58 -0.04
CA SER A 67 11.77 1.56 0.99
C SER A 67 10.75 0.42 0.95
N ALA A 68 9.61 0.60 0.27
CA ALA A 68 8.64 -0.47 0.05
C ALA A 68 8.99 -1.39 -1.13
N LEU A 69 9.94 -0.97 -1.99
CA LEU A 69 10.28 -1.71 -3.21
C LEU A 69 11.03 -3.00 -2.88
N CYS A 70 10.69 -4.05 -3.61
CA CYS A 70 11.45 -5.29 -3.57
C CYS A 70 12.87 -5.04 -4.06
N THR A 71 13.86 -5.42 -3.27
CA THR A 71 15.29 -5.27 -3.61
C THR A 71 15.76 -6.26 -4.67
N THR A 72 15.02 -7.35 -4.90
CA THR A 72 15.35 -8.32 -5.97
C THR A 72 14.95 -7.81 -7.35
N CYS A 73 13.71 -7.34 -7.50
CA CYS A 73 13.18 -6.88 -8.79
C CYS A 73 13.16 -5.36 -8.95
N HIS A 74 13.55 -4.60 -7.93
CA HIS A 74 13.54 -3.13 -7.92
C HIS A 74 12.16 -2.53 -8.26
N GLY A 75 11.08 -3.17 -7.80
CA GLY A 75 9.71 -2.71 -8.05
C GLY A 75 9.06 -3.22 -9.34
N THR A 76 9.80 -3.87 -10.24
CA THR A 76 9.26 -4.28 -11.55
C THR A 76 8.31 -5.48 -11.49
N ALA A 77 8.31 -6.20 -10.37
CA ALA A 77 7.65 -7.50 -10.20
C ALA A 77 8.19 -8.63 -11.10
N MET A 78 9.26 -8.38 -11.88
CA MET A 78 9.84 -9.33 -12.82
C MET A 78 11.36 -9.44 -12.62
N VAL A 79 11.93 -10.62 -12.84
CA VAL A 79 13.37 -10.86 -12.76
C VAL A 79 13.85 -11.62 -13.98
N LEU A 80 15.08 -11.31 -14.41
CA LEU A 80 15.84 -12.08 -15.39
C LEU A 80 16.78 -13.00 -14.65
N HIS A 81 16.63 -14.32 -14.83
CA HIS A 81 17.53 -15.29 -14.22
C HIS A 81 18.74 -15.50 -15.13
N ALA A 82 19.94 -15.17 -14.65
CA ALA A 82 21.20 -15.29 -15.39
C ALA A 82 21.61 -16.73 -15.76
N GLY A 83 20.79 -17.74 -15.39
CA GLY A 83 21.02 -19.16 -15.70
C GLY A 83 20.24 -19.67 -16.91
N ALA A 84 19.37 -18.88 -17.53
CA ALA A 84 18.77 -19.25 -18.80
C ALA A 84 19.86 -19.13 -19.88
N MET A 85 20.39 -20.26 -20.37
CA MET A 85 21.29 -20.32 -21.53
C MET A 85 20.60 -19.94 -22.86
N ALA A 86 19.57 -19.10 -22.79
CA ALA A 86 18.86 -18.56 -23.92
C ALA A 86 19.52 -17.25 -24.36
N ASP A 87 19.62 -17.05 -25.67
CA ASP A 87 20.13 -15.84 -26.32
C ASP A 87 19.31 -14.57 -25.93
N GLN A 88 18.08 -14.78 -25.45
CA GLN A 88 17.16 -13.78 -24.91
C GLN A 88 16.49 -14.38 -23.65
N PRO A 89 16.93 -14.03 -22.42
CA PRO A 89 16.27 -14.52 -21.22
C PRO A 89 14.88 -13.86 -21.07
N GLU A 90 13.83 -14.67 -20.96
CA GLU A 90 12.48 -14.15 -20.72
C GLU A 90 12.31 -13.69 -19.27
N PRO A 91 11.72 -12.50 -19.02
CA PRO A 91 11.39 -12.07 -17.67
C PRO A 91 10.39 -13.02 -17.01
N THR A 92 10.65 -13.37 -15.76
CA THR A 92 9.78 -14.22 -14.95
C THR A 92 9.25 -13.46 -13.73
N PRO A 93 8.05 -13.78 -13.22
CA PRO A 93 7.53 -13.12 -12.01
C PRO A 93 8.48 -13.27 -10.81
N CYS A 94 8.69 -12.18 -10.10
CA CYS A 94 9.49 -12.18 -8.88
C CYS A 94 8.74 -12.86 -7.73
N THR A 95 9.29 -13.96 -7.21
CA THR A 95 8.70 -14.74 -6.11
C THR A 95 8.98 -14.17 -4.72
N ARG A 96 9.79 -13.11 -4.62
CA ARG A 96 10.21 -12.48 -3.35
C ARG A 96 9.31 -11.32 -2.93
N CYS A 97 8.30 -10.99 -3.73
CA CYS A 97 7.47 -9.81 -3.52
C CYS A 97 6.03 -10.05 -3.94
N HIS A 98 5.14 -9.15 -3.54
CA HIS A 98 3.79 -9.07 -4.07
C HIS A 98 3.74 -7.89 -5.05
N ARG A 99 3.78 -8.19 -6.36
CA ARG A 99 3.71 -7.19 -7.44
C ARG A 99 4.73 -6.04 -7.29
N GLY A 100 5.99 -6.35 -6.97
CA GLY A 100 7.08 -5.37 -6.89
C GLY A 100 7.37 -4.83 -5.49
N TYR A 101 6.55 -5.13 -4.48
CA TYR A 101 6.68 -4.58 -3.12
C TYR A 101 6.78 -5.66 -2.05
N THR A 102 7.48 -5.36 -0.95
CA THR A 102 7.72 -6.28 0.18
C THR A 102 6.93 -5.90 1.44
N VAL A 103 5.88 -5.10 1.30
CA VAL A 103 4.93 -4.82 2.39
C VAL A 103 4.20 -6.12 2.75
N SER A 104 4.40 -6.63 3.97
CA SER A 104 3.81 -7.89 4.42
C SER A 104 2.29 -7.81 4.52
N MET A 105 1.62 -8.95 4.32
CA MET A 105 0.16 -9.03 4.41
C MET A 105 -0.36 -8.64 5.79
N ASP A 106 0.28 -9.15 6.84
CA ASP A 106 -0.15 -8.89 8.21
C ASP A 106 -0.08 -7.40 8.56
N LEU A 107 0.95 -6.69 8.08
CA LEU A 107 1.12 -5.27 8.35
C LEU A 107 -0.01 -4.44 7.74
N TYR A 108 -0.34 -4.63 6.46
CA TYR A 108 -1.40 -3.83 5.84
C TYR A 108 -2.80 -4.29 6.25
N GLN A 109 -3.01 -5.58 6.61
CA GLN A 109 -4.28 -6.04 7.17
C GLN A 109 -4.52 -5.49 8.58
N LEU A 110 -3.47 -5.38 9.39
CA LEU A 110 -3.54 -4.73 10.70
C LEU A 110 -3.83 -3.24 10.55
N PHE A 111 -3.12 -2.54 9.66
CA PHE A 111 -3.39 -1.13 9.35
C PHE A 111 -4.81 -0.90 8.84
N LYS A 112 -5.30 -1.83 8.02
CA LYS A 112 -6.69 -1.82 7.55
C LYS A 112 -7.66 -1.86 8.73
N ALA A 113 -7.49 -2.80 9.67
CA ALA A 113 -8.39 -2.96 10.81
C ALA A 113 -8.32 -1.77 11.78
N ASP A 114 -7.13 -1.26 12.05
CA ASP A 114 -6.90 -0.21 13.03
C ASP A 114 -7.28 1.18 12.51
N VAL A 115 -7.03 1.45 11.23
CA VAL A 115 -7.19 2.79 10.64
C VAL A 115 -8.26 2.78 9.57
N ILE A 116 -8.05 2.05 8.46
CA ILE A 116 -8.85 2.22 7.25
C ILE A 116 -10.33 1.84 7.45
N ALA A 117 -10.60 0.78 8.21
CA ALA A 117 -11.95 0.33 8.52
C ALA A 117 -12.73 1.32 9.40
N ARG A 118 -12.03 2.27 10.04
CA ARG A 118 -12.61 3.25 10.98
C ARG A 118 -12.74 4.65 10.37
N LEU A 119 -12.22 4.87 9.17
CA LEU A 119 -12.31 6.15 8.48
C LEU A 119 -13.78 6.47 8.14
N PRO A 120 -14.24 7.73 8.32
CA PRO A 120 -15.59 8.11 7.94
C PRO A 120 -15.87 7.83 6.46
N MET A 121 -17.01 7.17 6.19
CA MET A 121 -17.39 6.76 4.83
C MET A 121 -17.62 7.95 3.88
N THR A 122 -17.97 9.12 4.41
CA THR A 122 -18.23 10.35 3.67
C THR A 122 -16.96 11.05 3.19
N GLY A 123 -15.84 10.80 3.86
CA GLY A 123 -14.54 11.36 3.53
C GLY A 123 -13.65 11.51 4.76
N TRP A 124 -12.35 11.64 4.53
CA TRP A 124 -11.36 11.64 5.60
C TRP A 124 -10.08 12.36 5.17
N THR A 125 -9.27 12.69 6.16
CA THR A 125 -7.92 13.22 5.98
C THR A 125 -6.97 12.43 6.87
N LEU A 126 -5.82 12.05 6.33
CA LEU A 126 -4.75 11.34 7.04
C LEU A 126 -3.41 11.86 6.55
N SER A 127 -2.52 12.29 7.44
CA SER A 127 -1.19 12.77 7.06
C SER A 127 -0.20 11.63 6.82
N HIS A 128 0.84 11.89 6.03
CA HIS A 128 1.99 10.99 5.88
C HIS A 128 2.63 10.66 7.23
N ASP A 129 2.81 11.66 8.09
CA ASP A 129 3.36 11.49 9.42
C ASP A 129 2.50 10.57 10.31
N GLU A 130 1.17 10.59 10.18
CA GLU A 130 0.29 9.65 10.89
C GLU A 130 0.46 8.21 10.41
N VAL A 131 0.58 8.01 9.10
CA VAL A 131 0.87 6.67 8.55
C VAL A 131 2.23 6.18 9.04
N MET A 132 3.27 7.00 8.93
CA MET A 132 4.63 6.64 9.36
C MET A 132 4.71 6.40 10.87
N ARG A 133 4.01 7.20 11.68
CA ARG A 133 3.92 7.00 13.12
C ARG A 133 3.27 5.66 13.44
N TRP A 134 2.15 5.34 12.80
CA TRP A 134 1.49 4.04 12.99
C TRP A 134 2.43 2.88 12.61
N LEU A 135 3.11 2.98 11.46
CA LEU A 135 4.07 1.98 11.00
C LEU A 135 5.20 1.77 12.00
N SER A 136 5.78 2.84 12.53
CA SER A 136 6.89 2.76 13.51
C SER A 136 6.49 2.05 14.81
N GLN A 137 5.22 2.15 15.21
CA GLN A 137 4.70 1.52 16.42
C GLN A 137 4.38 0.03 16.26
N HIS A 138 4.20 -0.44 15.02
CA HIS A 138 3.71 -1.80 14.73
C HIS A 138 4.74 -2.66 13.97
N ALA A 139 5.68 -2.07 13.24
CA ALA A 139 6.74 -2.82 12.55
C ALA A 139 7.68 -3.58 13.51
N SER A 140 7.93 -3.02 14.71
CA SER A 140 8.67 -3.68 15.79
C SER A 140 7.91 -4.86 16.42
N ARG A 141 6.58 -4.82 16.39
CA ARG A 141 5.72 -5.88 16.93
C ARG A 141 5.64 -7.07 15.99
N LEU A 142 5.61 -6.84 14.67
CA LEU A 142 5.57 -7.92 13.67
C LEU A 142 6.91 -8.65 13.52
N SER A 143 8.03 -7.94 13.66
CA SER A 143 9.39 -8.54 13.64
C SER A 143 9.68 -9.45 14.84
N THR A 144 8.88 -9.39 15.91
CA THR A 144 9.03 -10.27 17.08
C THR A 144 8.34 -11.64 16.88
N PHE A 145 7.42 -11.77 15.91
CA PHE A 145 6.67 -13.01 15.68
C PHE A 145 7.28 -13.91 14.59
N ASP A 146 8.12 -13.39 13.70
CA ASP A 146 8.80 -14.19 12.67
C ASP A 146 9.94 -15.07 13.22
N ASP A 147 10.42 -14.82 14.45
CA ASP A 147 11.46 -15.62 15.13
C ASP A 147 10.93 -16.90 15.79
N LEU A 148 9.61 -17.16 15.77
CA LEU A 148 8.99 -18.34 16.41
C LEU A 148 8.57 -19.44 15.42
N THR A 149 8.85 -19.29 14.13
CA THR A 149 8.51 -20.31 13.11
C THR A 149 9.63 -20.60 12.09
N ALA A 150 10.88 -20.38 12.46
CA ALA A 150 12.04 -20.87 11.69
C ALA A 150 12.56 -22.21 12.23
#